data_AF-A0A1Y6LS78-F1
#
_entry.id   AF-A0A1Y6LS78-F1
#
_cell.length_a   1.000
_cell.length_b   1.000
_cell.length_c   1.000
_cell.angle_alpha   90.00
_cell.angle_beta   90.00
_cell.angle_gamma   90.00
#
_symmetry.space_group_name_H-M   'P 1'
#
loop_
_entity.id
_entity.type
_entity.pdbx_description
1 polymer ?
#
loop_
_entity_poly.entity_id
_entity_poly.type
_entity_poly.pdbx_seq_one_letter_code
_entity_poly.pdbx_strand_id
1 'polypeptide(L)'
;MDDITVEGRRRVLIRAHVEQIPGDPYARPWNIWTIFCELQLNRSARTDLSVSPHNIDFVHVLPGFDSLNDTKAWFLTDVGVDQEQDDTLDVSLLPHDFYLAHYDSEKSEWTFVKRPELTNEYRQYFRRWHWGR
;
A
#
# COMPACT_ATOMS: atom_id res chain seq x y z
N MET A 1 -7.63 -24.81 16.72
CA MET A 1 -6.55 -24.29 15.86
C MET A 1 -7.29 -23.62 14.75
N ASP A 2 -7.65 -22.36 14.99
CA ASP A 2 -8.46 -21.62 14.04
C ASP A 2 -7.58 -21.29 12.86
N ASP A 3 -8.04 -21.68 11.67
CA ASP A 3 -7.51 -21.25 10.39
C ASP A 3 -7.31 -19.73 10.46
N ILE A 4 -6.05 -19.30 10.43
CA ILE A 4 -5.69 -17.92 10.16
C ILE A 4 -6.20 -17.66 8.75
N THR A 5 -7.42 -17.12 8.64
CA THR A 5 -8.04 -16.84 7.36
C THR A 5 -7.18 -15.81 6.64
N VAL A 6 -6.42 -16.30 5.67
CA VAL A 6 -5.74 -15.52 4.61
C VAL A 6 -6.75 -14.67 3.81
N GLU A 7 -8.05 -14.80 4.08
CA GLU A 7 -9.12 -13.97 3.53
C GLU A 7 -8.97 -12.50 3.94
N GLY A 8 -8.33 -11.73 3.07
CA GLY A 8 -8.28 -10.27 3.16
C GLY A 8 -6.87 -9.70 3.09
N ARG A 9 -5.86 -10.46 3.53
CA ARG A 9 -4.46 -10.03 3.52
C ARG A 9 -3.90 -9.96 2.11
N ARG A 10 -3.21 -8.87 1.81
CA ARG A 10 -2.63 -8.60 0.49
C ARG A 10 -1.59 -7.50 0.57
N ARG A 11 -0.76 -7.42 -0.45
CA ARG A 11 0.11 -6.27 -0.69
C ARG A 11 -0.52 -5.40 -1.75
N VAL A 12 -0.73 -4.12 -1.46
CA VAL A 12 -1.23 -3.16 -2.44
C VAL A 12 -0.08 -2.27 -2.87
N LEU A 13 0.11 -2.17 -4.18
CA LEU A 13 1.11 -1.34 -4.80
C LEU A 13 0.44 -0.29 -5.67
N ILE A 14 0.70 0.97 -5.37
CA ILE A 14 0.11 2.11 -6.04
C ILE A 14 1.23 2.88 -6.72
N ARG A 15 1.15 3.06 -8.04
CA ARG A 15 2.03 3.99 -8.75
C ARG A 15 1.31 5.31 -8.95
N ALA A 16 1.87 6.40 -8.45
CA ALA A 16 1.25 7.73 -8.48
C ALA A 16 2.28 8.81 -8.79
N HIS A 17 1.83 9.96 -9.29
CA HIS A 17 2.68 11.13 -9.43
C HIS A 17 2.88 11.78 -8.06
N VAL A 18 4.14 11.92 -7.62
CA VAL A 18 4.44 12.29 -6.23
C VAL A 18 3.90 13.67 -5.86
N GLU A 19 4.04 14.64 -6.76
CA GLU A 19 3.58 16.03 -6.54
C GLU A 19 2.05 16.18 -6.53
N GLN A 20 1.31 15.20 -7.06
CA GLN A 20 -0.15 15.24 -7.04
C GLN A 20 -0.71 14.75 -5.70
N ILE A 21 0.09 14.02 -4.91
CA ILE A 21 -0.33 13.52 -3.61
C ILE A 21 -0.26 14.67 -2.60
N PRO A 22 -1.35 14.94 -1.86
CA PRO A 22 -1.38 16.03 -0.90
C PRO A 22 -0.40 15.78 0.26
N GLY A 23 0.06 16.87 0.87
CA GLY A 23 0.95 16.84 2.03
C GLY A 23 2.43 16.98 1.71
N ASP A 24 3.23 17.10 2.78
CA ASP A 24 4.68 17.06 2.69
C ASP A 24 5.17 15.68 2.23
N PRO A 25 6.42 15.55 1.78
CA PRO A 25 6.98 14.28 1.32
C PRO A 25 6.67 13.13 2.27
N TYR A 26 6.97 13.28 3.56
CA TYR A 26 6.79 12.21 4.54
C TYR A 26 5.32 11.85 4.76
N ALA A 27 4.36 12.74 4.53
CA ALA A 27 2.94 12.42 4.63
C ALA A 27 2.39 11.66 3.40
N ARG A 28 3.04 11.77 2.22
CA ARG A 28 2.50 11.26 0.94
C ARG A 28 2.17 9.76 0.95
N PRO A 29 3.02 8.84 1.47
CA PRO A 29 2.69 7.41 1.51
C PRO A 29 1.39 7.12 2.28
N TRP A 30 1.16 7.80 3.40
CA TRP A 30 -0.05 7.63 4.21
C TRP A 30 -1.26 8.29 3.56
N ASN A 31 -1.09 9.45 2.93
CA ASN A 31 -2.17 10.17 2.29
C ASN A 31 -2.72 9.43 1.06
N ILE A 32 -1.84 8.92 0.18
CA ILE A 32 -2.29 8.13 -0.97
C ILE A 32 -2.98 6.83 -0.53
N TRP A 33 -2.49 6.21 0.55
CA TRP A 33 -3.12 5.03 1.13
C TRP A 33 -4.50 5.33 1.72
N THR A 34 -4.64 6.46 2.42
CA THR A 34 -5.92 6.91 2.99
C THR A 34 -6.96 7.12 1.89
N ILE A 35 -6.59 7.85 0.84
CA ILE A 35 -7.45 8.08 -0.34
C ILE A 35 -7.83 6.76 -1.01
N PHE A 36 -6.87 5.83 -1.14
CA PHE A 36 -7.14 4.51 -1.69
C PHE A 36 -8.15 3.71 -0.86
N CYS A 37 -8.01 3.70 0.46
CA CYS A 37 -8.92 2.98 1.35
C CYS A 37 -10.36 3.49 1.21
N GLU A 38 -10.54 4.80 1.16
CA GLU A 38 -11.86 5.43 1.01
C GLU A 38 -12.49 5.07 -0.34
N LEU A 39 -11.73 5.21 -1.44
CA LEU A 39 -12.27 5.05 -2.79
C LEU A 39 -12.35 3.61 -3.29
N GLN A 40 -11.46 2.72 -2.83
CA GLN A 40 -11.37 1.33 -3.35
C GLN A 40 -11.81 0.29 -2.32
N LEU A 41 -11.61 0.54 -1.02
CA LEU A 41 -11.93 -0.43 0.03
C LEU A 41 -13.18 -0.05 0.83
N ASN A 42 -13.74 1.15 0.59
CA ASN A 42 -14.91 1.69 1.29
C ASN A 42 -14.75 1.63 2.83
N ARG A 43 -13.57 1.97 3.32
CA ARG A 43 -13.24 2.02 4.75
C ARG A 43 -12.14 3.05 5.01
N SER A 44 -11.99 3.46 6.27
CA SER A 44 -10.83 4.24 6.70
C SER A 44 -9.55 3.40 6.70
N ALA A 45 -8.40 4.07 6.55
CA ALA A 45 -7.08 3.44 6.71
C ALA A 45 -6.88 3.01 8.18
N ARG A 46 -6.29 1.82 8.37
CA ARG A 46 -6.07 1.22 9.70
C ARG A 46 -4.58 1.25 10.04
N THR A 47 -4.00 2.43 10.17
CA THR A 47 -2.54 2.61 10.34
C THR A 47 -2.11 2.83 11.79
N ASP A 48 -3.06 2.99 12.72
CA ASP A 48 -2.80 3.30 14.12
C ASP A 48 -2.68 2.02 14.98
N LEU A 49 -1.44 1.66 15.32
CA LEU A 49 -1.12 0.53 16.19
C LEU A 49 -1.68 0.67 17.61
N SER A 50 -1.96 1.90 18.08
CA SER A 50 -2.45 2.15 19.44
C SER A 50 -3.91 1.74 19.61
N VAL A 51 -4.66 1.64 18.50
CA VAL A 51 -6.08 1.27 18.50
C VAL A 51 -6.26 -0.25 18.47
N SER A 52 -5.42 -0.97 17.72
CA SER A 52 -5.44 -2.43 17.62
C SER A 52 -4.10 -2.94 17.10
N PRO A 53 -3.49 -3.97 17.72
CA PRO A 53 -2.32 -4.66 17.17
C PRO A 53 -2.69 -5.65 16.03
N HIS A 54 -3.97 -5.74 15.69
CA HIS A 54 -4.52 -6.66 14.70
C HIS A 54 -5.15 -5.93 13.50
N ASN A 55 -5.04 -6.54 12.32
CA ASN A 55 -5.67 -6.14 11.06
C ASN A 55 -5.30 -4.73 10.60
N ILE A 56 -4.00 -4.46 10.59
CA ILE A 56 -3.39 -3.16 10.37
C ILE A 56 -2.95 -3.01 8.91
N ASP A 57 -3.08 -1.81 8.38
CA ASP A 57 -2.45 -1.42 7.13
C ASP A 57 -1.03 -0.89 7.41
N PHE A 58 -0.01 -1.65 7.04
CA PHE A 58 1.37 -1.22 7.20
C PHE A 58 1.90 -0.53 5.94
N VAL A 59 2.04 0.80 6.00
CA VAL A 59 2.53 1.63 4.90
C VAL A 59 4.07 1.63 4.89
N HIS A 60 4.65 1.26 3.76
CA HIS A 60 6.10 1.27 3.56
C HIS A 60 6.58 2.60 2.98
N VAL A 61 7.67 3.13 3.53
CA VAL A 61 8.41 4.27 2.95
C VAL A 61 9.54 3.72 2.08
N LEU A 62 9.29 3.66 0.77
CA LEU A 62 10.24 3.06 -0.18
C LEU A 62 11.39 4.03 -0.53
N PRO A 63 12.60 3.55 -0.89
CA PRO A 63 13.67 4.43 -1.35
C PRO A 63 13.26 5.25 -2.57
N GLY A 64 13.55 6.54 -2.55
CA GLY A 64 13.27 7.44 -3.68
C GLY A 64 11.78 7.75 -3.90
N PHE A 65 10.91 7.45 -2.91
CA PHE A 65 9.46 7.66 -3.02
C PHE A 65 9.05 9.11 -3.31
N ASP A 66 9.94 10.08 -3.07
CA ASP A 66 9.73 11.50 -3.31
C ASP A 66 10.87 12.15 -4.12
N SER A 67 11.58 11.33 -4.91
CA SER A 67 12.67 11.82 -5.74
C SER A 67 12.17 12.82 -6.78
N LEU A 68 12.74 14.03 -6.80
CA LEU A 68 12.45 15.03 -7.84
C LEU A 68 12.86 14.58 -9.25
N ASN A 69 13.70 13.55 -9.36
CA ASN A 69 14.12 12.99 -10.65
C ASN A 69 13.13 11.98 -11.23
N ASP A 70 12.21 11.44 -10.42
CA ASP A 70 11.18 10.52 -10.87
C ASP A 70 9.81 11.04 -10.47
N THR A 71 9.08 11.54 -11.46
CA THR A 71 7.77 12.16 -11.24
C THR A 71 6.75 11.16 -10.72
N LYS A 72 6.99 9.84 -10.89
CA LYS A 72 6.09 8.78 -10.43
C LYS A 72 6.79 7.74 -9.57
N ALA A 73 6.38 7.61 -8.32
CA ALA A 73 6.88 6.59 -7.41
C ALA A 73 5.88 5.45 -7.18
N TRP A 74 6.41 4.32 -6.73
CA TRP A 74 5.63 3.24 -6.15
C TRP A 74 5.44 3.47 -4.65
N PHE A 75 4.24 3.19 -4.18
CA PHE A 75 3.84 3.18 -2.77
C PHE A 75 3.34 1.78 -2.44
N LEU A 76 3.78 1.22 -1.33
CA LEU A 76 3.51 -0.16 -0.94
C LEU A 76 2.85 -0.18 0.43
N THR A 77 1.76 -0.94 0.55
CA THR A 77 1.08 -1.18 1.82
C THR A 77 0.77 -2.66 1.99
N ASP A 78 1.11 -3.20 3.16
CA ASP A 78 0.69 -4.54 3.57
C ASP A 78 -0.64 -4.41 4.32
N VAL A 79 -1.69 -5.04 3.81
CA VAL A 79 -3.05 -4.88 4.31
C VAL A 79 -3.43 -6.02 5.23
N GLY A 80 -3.96 -5.68 6.40
CA GLY A 80 -4.50 -6.64 7.36
C GLY A 80 -3.42 -7.44 8.09
N VAL A 81 -2.27 -6.81 8.34
CA VAL A 81 -1.15 -7.39 9.09
C VAL A 81 -1.50 -7.49 10.57
N ASP A 82 -1.12 -8.59 11.20
CA ASP A 82 -1.22 -8.81 12.63
C ASP A 82 0.18 -8.77 13.26
N GLN A 83 0.44 -7.75 14.09
CA GLN A 83 1.78 -7.47 14.62
C GLN A 83 2.42 -8.66 15.33
N GLU A 84 1.63 -9.41 16.10
CA GLU A 84 2.13 -10.53 16.92
C GLU A 84 2.30 -11.84 16.14
N GLN A 85 1.60 -12.00 15.01
CA GLN A 85 1.56 -13.25 14.25
C GLN A 85 2.43 -13.21 12.99
N ASP A 86 2.66 -12.02 12.44
CA ASP A 86 3.22 -11.87 11.10
C ASP A 86 4.74 -11.69 11.07
N ASP A 87 5.41 -11.81 12.22
CA ASP A 87 6.89 -11.76 12.34
C ASP A 87 7.61 -12.86 11.52
N THR A 88 6.89 -13.90 11.10
CA THR A 88 7.40 -15.00 10.26
C THR A 88 6.69 -15.14 8.93
N LEU A 89 5.75 -14.23 8.63
CA LEU A 89 4.96 -14.30 7.41
C LEU A 89 5.83 -13.98 6.20
N ASP A 90 6.01 -14.94 5.29
CA ASP A 90 6.60 -14.65 4.00
C ASP A 90 5.59 -13.84 3.17
N VAL A 91 5.69 -12.52 3.25
CA VAL A 91 4.83 -11.57 2.53
C VAL A 91 4.88 -11.77 1.01
N SER A 92 5.90 -12.46 0.48
CA SER A 92 5.92 -12.81 -0.94
C SER A 92 4.82 -13.78 -1.33
N LEU A 93 4.29 -14.56 -0.39
CA LEU A 93 3.16 -15.47 -0.62
C LEU A 93 1.80 -14.76 -0.67
N LEU A 94 1.73 -13.53 -0.14
CA LEU A 94 0.50 -12.75 -0.17
C LEU A 94 0.12 -12.34 -1.60
N PRO A 95 -1.18 -12.27 -1.94
CA PRO A 95 -1.63 -11.65 -3.18
C PRO A 95 -1.08 -10.23 -3.31
N HIS A 96 -0.60 -9.87 -4.50
CA HIS A 96 -0.17 -8.51 -4.80
C HIS A 96 -1.18 -7.86 -5.75
N ASP A 97 -1.74 -6.73 -5.35
CA ASP A 97 -2.64 -5.93 -6.18
C ASP A 97 -1.92 -4.66 -6.63
N PHE A 98 -1.82 -4.46 -7.95
CA PHE A 98 -1.17 -3.29 -8.54
C PHE A 98 -2.19 -2.30 -9.06
N TYR A 99 -1.97 -1.02 -8.80
CA TYR A 99 -2.82 0.08 -9.24
C TYR A 99 -1.98 1.20 -9.83
N LEU A 100 -2.49 1.79 -10.90
CA LEU A 100 -2.05 3.11 -11.35
C LEU A 100 -3.03 4.14 -10.79
N ALA A 101 -2.52 5.10 -10.05
CA ALA A 101 -3.30 6.22 -9.55
C ALA A 101 -3.15 7.42 -10.49
N HIS A 102 -4.26 8.06 -10.79
CA HIS A 102 -4.31 9.29 -11.56
C HIS A 102 -5.18 10.31 -10.86
N TYR A 103 -4.67 11.53 -10.72
CA TYR A 103 -5.41 12.66 -10.22
C TYR A 103 -5.92 13.52 -11.40
N ASP A 104 -7.24 13.67 -11.49
CA ASP A 104 -7.92 14.58 -12.40
C ASP A 104 -8.06 15.93 -11.70
N SER A 105 -7.25 16.92 -12.12
CA SER A 105 -7.24 18.25 -11.52
C SER A 105 -8.49 19.07 -11.82
N GLU A 106 -9.23 18.77 -12.90
CA GLU A 106 -10.44 19.50 -13.25
C GLU A 106 -11.60 19.09 -12.33
N LYS A 107 -11.65 17.80 -11.98
CA LYS A 107 -12.67 17.25 -11.06
C LYS A 107 -12.23 17.22 -9.62
N SER A 108 -10.94 17.43 -9.36
CA SER A 108 -10.33 17.23 -8.04
C SER A 108 -10.51 15.80 -7.51
N GLU A 109 -10.43 14.81 -8.39
CA GLU A 109 -10.75 13.41 -8.09
C GLU A 109 -9.56 12.48 -8.35
N TRP A 110 -9.43 11.47 -7.49
CA TRP A 110 -8.48 10.37 -7.69
C TRP A 110 -9.17 9.17 -8.33
N THR A 111 -8.48 8.55 -9.28
CA THR A 111 -8.88 7.28 -9.87
C THR A 111 -7.77 6.26 -9.70
N PHE A 112 -8.15 5.01 -9.40
CA PHE A 112 -7.23 3.89 -9.25
C PHE A 112 -7.61 2.80 -10.24
N VAL A 113 -6.70 2.48 -11.16
CA VAL A 113 -6.96 1.44 -12.16
C VAL A 113 -6.08 0.23 -11.88
N LYS A 114 -6.72 -0.91 -11.59
CA LYS A 114 -6.03 -2.17 -11.30
C LYS A 114 -5.26 -2.66 -12.54
N ARG A 115 -4.08 -3.24 -12.33
CA ARG A 115 -3.16 -3.77 -13.35
C ARG A 115 -2.72 -5.19 -12.98
N PRO A 116 -3.57 -6.22 -13.18
CA PRO A 116 -3.25 -7.60 -12.82
C PRO A 116 -1.99 -8.14 -13.52
N GLU A 117 -1.65 -7.62 -14.70
CA GLU A 117 -0.51 -8.04 -15.51
C GLU A 117 0.87 -7.70 -14.91
N LEU A 118 0.95 -6.71 -14.02
CA LEU A 118 2.22 -6.28 -13.40
C LEU A 118 2.66 -7.19 -12.23
N THR A 119 1.86 -8.19 -11.90
CA THR A 119 2.06 -9.01 -10.69
C THR A 119 3.34 -9.83 -10.70
N ASN A 120 3.72 -10.46 -11.81
CA ASN A 120 4.83 -11.42 -11.80
C ASN A 120 6.22 -10.76 -11.75
N GLU A 121 6.44 -9.67 -12.48
CA GLU A 121 7.74 -8.99 -12.56
C GLU A 121 8.04 -8.23 -11.26
N TYR A 122 7.05 -7.54 -10.71
CA TYR A 122 7.26 -6.66 -9.56
C TYR A 122 7.15 -7.36 -8.20
N ARG A 123 6.47 -8.52 -8.12
CA ARG A 123 6.40 -9.31 -6.87
C ARG A 123 7.79 -9.67 -6.35
N GLN A 124 8.73 -10.02 -7.22
CA GLN A 124 10.10 -10.30 -6.81
C GLN A 124 10.83 -9.04 -6.33
N TYR A 125 10.65 -7.93 -7.04
CA TYR A 125 11.26 -6.66 -6.67
C TYR A 125 10.84 -6.24 -5.25
N PHE A 126 9.52 -6.32 -4.97
CA PHE A 126 8.94 -5.84 -3.72
C PHE A 126 9.05 -6.78 -2.53
N ARG A 127 9.46 -8.04 -2.74
CA ARG A 127 9.69 -9.02 -1.67
C ARG A 127 10.64 -8.53 -0.58
N ARG A 128 11.61 -7.68 -0.92
CA ARG A 128 12.63 -7.20 0.04
C ARG A 128 12.05 -6.28 1.11
N TRP A 129 10.96 -5.58 0.82
CA TRP A 129 10.26 -4.77 1.81
C TRP A 129 9.20 -5.67 2.43
N HIS A 130 9.25 -5.86 3.74
CA HIS A 130 8.31 -6.69 4.49
C HIS A 130 8.08 -6.06 5.86
N TRP A 131 6.91 -6.30 6.43
CA TRP A 131 6.68 -6.05 7.85
C TRP A 131 7.49 -7.08 8.67
N GLY A 132 8.00 -6.67 9.83
CA GLY A 132 8.82 -7.53 10.67
C GLY A 132 10.32 -7.48 10.33
N ARG A 133 11.10 -8.37 10.96
CA ARG A 133 12.56 -8.45 10.83
C ARG A 133 13.05 -9.43 9.78
#